data_AF-A0A0F2RU53-F1
#
_entry.id   AF-A0A0F2RU53-F1
#
_cell.length_a   1.000
_cell.length_b   1.000
_cell.length_c   1.000
_cell.angle_alpha   90.00
_cell.angle_beta   90.00
_cell.angle_gamma   90.00
#
_symmetry.space_group_name_H-M   'P 1'
#
loop_
_entity.id
_entity.type
_entity.pdbx_description
1 polymer ?
#
loop_
_entity_poly.entity_id
_entity_poly.type
_entity_poly.pdbx_seq_one_letter_code
_entity_poly.pdbx_strand_id
1 'polypeptide(L)' 'MPLSYKARKRWSLVVLLIGLPAYVVVAVSLVNWMNRPSIWVELLIYVGLGFLWIVPLKRVFIGVGQPDPDAGKD' A
#
# COMPACT_ATOMS: atom_id res chain seq x y z
N MET A 1 0.97 -29.91 -6.85
CA MET A 1 0.85 -28.62 -7.55
C MET A 1 1.34 -27.53 -6.62
N PRO A 2 2.64 -27.20 -6.60
CA PRO A 2 3.16 -26.22 -5.67
C PRO A 2 2.57 -24.86 -6.04
N LEU A 3 1.89 -24.23 -5.10
CA LEU A 3 1.06 -23.06 -5.36
C LEU A 3 1.91 -21.85 -5.78
N SER A 4 1.97 -21.67 -7.09
CA SER A 4 1.71 -20.41 -7.80
C SER A 4 2.46 -19.18 -7.27
N TYR A 5 3.70 -19.01 -7.74
CA TYR A 5 4.40 -17.72 -7.75
C TYR A 5 3.50 -16.59 -8.34
N LYS A 6 2.66 -16.95 -9.33
CA LYS A 6 1.65 -16.08 -9.94
C LYS A 6 0.58 -15.58 -8.95
N ALA A 7 0.21 -16.35 -7.93
CA ALA A 7 -0.76 -15.92 -6.93
C ALA A 7 -0.18 -14.78 -6.06
N ARG A 8 1.08 -14.91 -5.65
CA ARG A 8 1.77 -13.88 -4.85
C ARG A 8 1.87 -12.54 -5.60
N LYS A 9 2.16 -12.58 -6.91
CA LYS A 9 2.17 -11.41 -7.79
C LYS A 9 0.79 -10.76 -7.95
N ARG A 10 -0.27 -11.56 -8.13
CA ARG A 10 -1.66 -11.05 -8.25
C ARG A 10 -2.13 -10.36 -6.97
N TRP A 11 -1.82 -10.92 -5.81
CA TRP A 11 -2.16 -10.30 -4.52
C TRP A 11 -1.47 -8.95 -4.32
N SER A 12 -0.24 -8.77 -4.79
CA SER A 12 0.41 -7.46 -4.77
C SER A 12 -0.31 -6.42 -5.64
N LEU A 13 -0.76 -6.80 -6.84
CA LEU A 13 -1.49 -5.90 -7.73
C LEU A 13 -2.84 -5.49 -7.12
N VAL A 14 -3.55 -6.44 -6.51
CA VAL A 14 -4.82 -6.15 -5.83
C VAL A 14 -4.61 -5.20 -4.66
N VAL A 15 -3.58 -5.39 -3.84
CA VAL A 15 -3.32 -4.48 -2.71
C VAL A 15 -2.82 -3.12 -3.17
N LEU A 16 -2.06 -3.03 -4.26
CA LEU A 16 -1.70 -1.74 -4.85
C LEU A 16 -2.94 -1.02 -5.39
N LEU A 17 -3.79 -1.75 -6.12
CA LEU A 17 -4.96 -1.18 -6.79
C LEU A 17 -6.12 -0.87 -5.84
N ILE A 18 -6.28 -1.59 -4.73
CA ILE A 18 -7.36 -1.37 -3.75
C ILE A 18 -6.83 -0.64 -2.52
N GLY A 19 -5.65 -1.01 -2.02
CA GLY A 19 -5.05 -0.37 -0.86
C GLY A 19 -4.77 1.10 -1.12
N LEU A 20 -4.10 1.45 -2.22
CA LEU A 20 -3.76 2.84 -2.52
C LEU A 20 -5.00 3.76 -2.58
N PRO A 21 -6.08 3.44 -3.31
CA PRO A 21 -7.28 4.28 -3.29
C PRO A 21 -8.00 4.26 -1.94
N ALA A 22 -8.10 3.11 -1.25
CA ALA A 22 -8.71 3.08 0.09
C ALA A 22 -7.97 3.99 1.08
N TYR A 23 -6.64 4.05 0.99
CA TYR A 23 -5.82 4.97 1.78
C TYR A 23 -6.05 6.42 1.45
N VAL A 24 -6.07 6.76 0.16
CA VAL A 24 -6.33 8.14 -0.27
C VAL A 24 -7.70 8.59 0.22
N VAL A 25 -8.72 7.72 0.21
CA VAL A 25 -10.04 8.02 0.78
C VAL A 25 -9.92 8.32 2.27
N VAL A 26 -9.25 7.47 3.05
CA VAL A 26 -9.06 7.72 4.50
C VAL A 26 -8.28 9.02 4.75
N ALA A 27 -7.22 9.29 3.97
CA ALA A 27 -6.43 10.51 4.05
C ALA A 27 -7.29 11.76 3.84
N VAL A 28 -8.00 11.79 2.72
CA VAL A 28 -8.86 12.92 2.33
C VAL A 28 -10.02 13.06 3.30
N SER A 29 -10.62 11.97 3.78
CA SER A 29 -11.68 12.00 4.78
C SER A 29 -11.21 12.62 6.10
N LEU A 30 -10.04 12.21 6.62
CA LEU A 30 -9.47 12.78 7.84
C LEU A 30 -9.17 14.27 7.71
N VAL A 31 -8.55 14.67 6.59
CA VAL A 31 -8.24 16.08 6.31
C VAL A 31 -9.52 16.90 6.13
N ASN A 32 -10.53 16.39 5.44
CA ASN A 32 -11.82 17.06 5.24
C ASN A 32 -12.56 17.27 6.56
N TRP A 33 -12.51 16.29 7.47
CA TRP A 33 -13.20 16.40 8.75
C TRP A 33 -12.64 17.52 9.64
N MET A 34 -11.41 17.93 9.40
CA MET A 34 -10.73 18.97 10.17
C MET A 34 -10.93 20.39 9.64
N ASN A 35 -11.78 20.59 8.61
CA ASN A 35 -12.29 21.88 8.16
C ASN A 35 -11.20 22.98 8.00
N ARG A 36 -10.20 22.70 7.16
CA ARG A 36 -8.97 23.50 6.94
C ARG A 36 -8.11 23.65 8.20
N PRO A 37 -7.47 22.57 8.66
CA PRO A 37 -6.49 22.67 9.73
C PRO A 37 -5.25 23.47 9.27
N SER A 38 -4.50 24.02 10.23
CA SER A 38 -3.26 24.74 9.90
C SER A 38 -2.22 23.80 9.26
N ILE A 39 -1.33 24.36 8.44
CA ILE A 39 -0.28 23.63 7.69
C ILE A 39 0.52 22.66 8.58
N TRP A 40 0.77 23.01 9.85
CA TRP A 40 1.51 22.15 10.78
C TRP A 40 0.76 20.88 11.15
N VAL A 41 -0.55 21.00 11.36
CA VAL A 41 -1.42 19.88 11.70
C VAL A 41 -1.58 18.96 10.50
N GLU A 42 -1.75 19.54 9.31
CA GLU A 42 -1.79 18.79 8.05
C GLU A 42 -0.49 17.99 7.83
N LEU A 43 0.68 18.59 8.10
CA LEU A 43 1.97 17.90 8.00
C LEU A 43 2.08 16.75 9.01
N LEU A 44 1.66 16.95 10.25
CA LEU A 44 1.68 15.93 11.29
C LEU A 44 0.75 14.75 10.94
N ILE A 45 -0.42 15.05 10.36
CA ILE A 45 -1.36 14.05 9.86
C ILE A 45 -0.74 13.28 8.71
N TYR A 46 -0.16 13.93 7.70
CA TYR A 46 0.45 13.21 6.58
C TYR A 46 1.64 12.35 7.01
N VAL A 47 2.45 12.81 7.97
CA VAL A 47 3.53 12.00 8.54
C VAL A 47 2.96 10.79 9.27
N GLY A 48 2.00 11.00 10.18
CA GLY A 48 1.35 9.91 10.91
C GLY A 48 0.67 8.91 9.99
N LEU A 49 -0.01 9.40 8.95
CA LEU A 49 -0.68 8.59 7.95
C LEU A 49 0.34 7.81 7.10
N GLY A 50 1.46 8.42 6.74
CA GLY A 50 2.57 7.74 6.06
C GLY A 50 3.16 6.61 6.90
N PHE A 51 3.35 6.82 8.21
CA PHE A 51 3.75 5.75 9.13
C PHE A 51 2.69 4.66 9.25
N LEU A 52 1.41 5.03 9.33
CA LEU A 52 0.29 4.10 9.36
C LEU A 52 0.24 3.25 8.07
N TRP A 53 0.60 3.84 6.93
CA TRP A 53 0.63 3.20 5.62
C TRP A 53 1.76 2.19 5.47
N ILE A 54 2.91 2.45 6.09
CA ILE A 54 4.08 1.55 6.02
C ILE A 54 3.77 0.18 6.63
N VAL A 55 2.95 0.11 7.67
CA VAL A 55 2.62 -1.15 8.36
C VAL A 55 1.97 -2.20 7.43
N PRO A 56 0.87 -1.89 6.71
CA PRO A 56 0.29 -2.81 5.74
C PRO A 56 1.16 -2.96 4.48
N LEU A 57 1.79 -1.88 3.97
CA LEU A 57 2.60 -1.97 2.76
C LEU A 57 3.81 -2.87 2.92
N LYS A 58 4.46 -2.84 4.09
CA LYS A 58 5.66 -3.64 4.34
C LYS A 58 5.41 -5.12 4.07
N ARG A 59 4.28 -5.68 4.51
CA ARG A 59 3.92 -7.09 4.24
C ARG A 59 3.71 -7.37 2.76
N VAL A 60 3.15 -6.42 2.03
CA VAL A 60 2.81 -6.57 0.61
C VAL A 60 4.09 -6.47 -0.22
N PHE A 61 4.93 -5.47 0.02
CA PHE A 61 6.15 -5.18 -0.72
C PHE A 61 7.27 -6.21 -0.51
N ILE A 62 7.34 -6.88 0.65
CA ILE A 62 8.35 -7.91 0.92
C ILE A 62 8.31 -9.09 -0.10
N GLY A 63 7.19 -9.30 -0.81
CA GLY A 63 7.05 -10.34 -1.83
C GLY A 63 7.06 -9.89 -3.29
N VAL A 64 7.13 -8.58 -3.57
CA VAL A 64 6.93 -8.01 -4.92
C VAL A 64 8.18 -8.11 -5.79
N GLY A 65 9.35 -7.89 -5.20
CA GLY A 65 10.63 -7.93 -5.90
C GLY A 65 11.20 -9.33 -6.08
N GLN A 66 10.49 -10.38 -5.66
CA GLN A 66 10.97 -11.75 -5.78
C GLN A 66 10.87 -12.18 -7.26
N PRO A 67 12.01 -12.40 -7.94
CA PRO A 67 12.01 -12.80 -9.35
C PRO A 67 11.40 -14.18 -9.50
N ASP A 68 10.66 -14.38 -10.59
CA ASP A 68 10.00 -15.64 -10.91
C ASP A 68 11.03 -16.77 -11.03
N PRO A 69 11.01 -17.80 -10.16
CA PRO A 69 11.97 -18.90 -10.18
C PRO A 69 11.79 -19.81 -11.40
N ASP A 70 10.72 -19.64 -12.17
CA ASP A 70 10.48 -20.35 -13.42
C ASP A 70 10.74 -19.50 -14.68
N ALA A 71 11.24 -18.26 -14.57
CA ALA A 71 11.56 -17.41 -15.74
C ALA A 71 12.70 -17.92 -16.65
N GLY A 72 13.30 -19.08 -16.34
CA GLY A 72 14.38 -19.70 -17.10
C GLY A 72 14.07 -21.08 -17.67
N LYS A 73 12.80 -21.51 -17.70
CA LYS A 73 12.40 -22.77 -18.37
C LYS A 73 11.47 -22.48 -19.53
N ASP A 74 11.93 -21.71 -20.52
CA ASP A 74 11.40 -21.73 -21.88
C ASP A 74 12.57 -21.41 -22.84
#